data_AF-A0A368U8W3-F1
#
_entry.id   AF-A0A368U8W3-F1
#
_cell.length_a   1.000
_cell.length_b   1.000
_cell.length_c   1.000
_cell.angle_alpha   90.00
_cell.angle_beta   90.00
_cell.angle_gamma   90.00
#
_symmetry.space_group_name_H-M   'P 1'
#
loop_
_entity.id
_entity.type
_entity.pdbx_description
1 polymer ?
#
loop_
_entity_poly.entity_id
_entity_poly.type
_entity_poly.pdbx_seq_one_letter_code
_entity_poly.pdbx_strand_id
1 'polypeptide(L)' 'MTTAKKIHAQGGYEFFARFDQEAEVYEIFTEEECEGYIGVADGLADAKEVAKAHAAEMAGIDGRE' A
#
# COMPACT_ATOMS: atom_id res chain seq x y z
N MET A 1 3.47 5.90 18.99
CA MET A 1 3.91 5.66 17.60
C MET A 1 3.07 4.53 17.05
N THR A 2 2.16 4.83 16.13
CA THR A 2 1.34 3.81 15.46
C THR A 2 2.25 3.14 14.42
N THR A 3 2.69 1.92 14.68
CA THR A 3 3.59 1.20 13.77
C THR A 3 2.84 0.83 12.50
N ALA A 4 3.36 1.23 11.34
CA ALA A 4 2.82 0.82 10.05
C ALA A 4 2.95 -0.71 9.89
N LYS A 5 1.94 -1.35 9.30
CA LYS A 5 1.94 -2.78 9.01
C LYS A 5 2.51 -3.03 7.62
N LYS A 6 3.51 -3.90 7.53
CA LYS A 6 4.07 -4.33 6.26
C LYS A 6 3.07 -5.15 5.44
N ILE A 7 2.93 -4.80 4.18
CA ILE A 7 2.15 -5.46 3.14
C ILE A 7 3.12 -5.95 2.07
N HIS A 8 3.18 -7.28 1.88
CA HIS A 8 3.94 -7.86 0.78
C HIS A 8 3.05 -7.91 -0.48
N ALA A 9 3.53 -7.31 -1.57
CA ALA A 9 2.91 -7.41 -2.88
C ALA A 9 3.66 -8.43 -3.76
N GLN A 10 3.10 -8.73 -4.95
CA GLN A 10 3.76 -9.58 -5.94
C GLN A 10 5.04 -8.94 -6.45
N GLY A 11 6.01 -9.73 -6.89
CA GLY A 11 7.25 -9.22 -7.49
C GLY A 11 8.32 -8.75 -6.50
N GLY A 12 8.13 -8.98 -5.19
CA GLY A 12 9.09 -8.56 -4.16
C GLY A 12 8.94 -7.10 -3.72
N TYR A 13 7.89 -6.42 -4.18
CA TYR A 13 7.56 -5.06 -3.73
C TYR A 13 6.95 -5.10 -2.33
N GLU A 14 7.39 -4.14 -1.51
CA GLU A 14 6.96 -3.99 -0.13
C GLU A 14 6.23 -2.67 0.03
N PHE A 15 5.14 -2.71 0.79
CA PHE A 15 4.30 -1.55 1.09
C PHE A 15 3.99 -1.52 2.58
N PHE A 16 3.53 -0.38 3.06
CA PHE A 16 3.29 -0.15 4.48
C PHE A 16 1.92 0.49 4.65
N ALA A 17 1.08 -0.11 5.49
CA ALA A 17 -0.23 0.42 5.83
C ALA A 17 -0.26 0.95 7.26
N ARG A 18 -0.51 2.25 7.42
CA ARG A 18 -0.73 2.89 8.73
C ARG A 18 -2.22 3.06 8.95
N PHE A 19 -2.71 2.67 10.12
CA PHE A 19 -4.10 2.95 10.48
C PHE A 19 -4.21 4.37 11.05
N ASP A 20 -4.99 5.21 10.39
CA ASP A 20 -5.38 6.52 10.88
C ASP A 20 -6.63 6.38 11.74
N GLN A 21 -6.53 6.75 13.01
CA GLN A 21 -7.62 6.59 13.98
C GLN A 21 -8.68 7.69 13.87
N GLU A 22 -8.36 8.83 13.27
CA GLU A 22 -9.29 9.96 13.13
C GLU A 22 -10.24 9.73 11.95
N ALA A 23 -9.71 9.25 10.84
CA ALA A 23 -10.46 8.93 9.63
C ALA A 23 -10.94 7.47 9.57
N GLU A 24 -10.47 6.60 10.48
CA GLU A 24 -10.77 5.16 10.52
C GLU A 24 -10.38 4.40 9.22
N VAL A 25 -9.32 4.85 8.55
CA VAL A 25 -8.81 4.27 7.29
C VAL A 25 -7.37 3.77 7.42
N TYR A 26 -6.94 2.95 6.48
CA TYR A 26 -5.55 2.56 6.28
C TYR A 26 -4.92 3.41 5.18
N GLU A 27 -3.94 4.23 5.55
CA GLU A 27 -3.06 4.94 4.61
C GLU A 27 -1.94 4.00 4.15
N ILE A 28 -1.61 4.06 2.86
CA ILE A 28 -0.70 3.12 2.20
C ILE A 28 0.50 3.87 1.65
N PHE A 29 1.69 3.35 1.93
CA PHE A 29 2.98 3.97 1.66
C PHE A 29 3.93 2.96 1.01
N THR A 30 4.88 3.44 0.21
CA THR A 30 5.97 2.61 -0.33
C THR A 30 7.08 2.37 0.70
N GLU A 31 7.17 3.21 1.75
CA GLU A 31 8.28 3.19 2.72
C GLU A 31 7.77 3.09 4.17
N GLU A 32 8.59 2.47 5.04
CA GLU A 32 8.22 2.20 6.44
C GLU A 32 8.01 3.48 7.27
N GLU A 33 8.74 4.54 6.92
CA GLU A 33 8.68 5.85 7.57
C GLU A 33 7.43 6.66 7.16
N CYS A 34 6.47 6.01 6.48
CA CYS A 34 5.26 6.63 5.93
C CYS A 34 5.59 7.67 4.84
N GLU A 35 6.62 7.39 4.05
CA GLU A 35 6.99 8.15 2.85
C GLU A 35 6.48 7.45 1.58
N GLY A 36 6.31 8.22 0.51
CA GLY A 36 5.76 7.71 -0.75
C GLY A 36 4.30 7.26 -0.62
N TYR A 37 3.41 8.20 -0.29
CA TYR A 37 1.97 7.97 -0.18
C TYR A 37 1.36 7.49 -1.52
N ILE A 38 0.60 6.40 -1.46
CA ILE A 38 -0.06 5.78 -2.62
C ILE A 38 -1.57 6.04 -2.56
N GLY A 39 -2.17 5.93 -1.39
CA GLY A 39 -3.62 6.02 -1.23
C GLY A 39 -4.12 5.63 0.15
N VAL A 40 -5.44 5.58 0.29
CA VAL A 40 -6.17 5.15 1.49
C VAL A 40 -7.12 4.01 1.16
N ALA A 41 -7.43 3.19 2.15
CA ALA A 41 -8.34 2.06 2.06
C ALA A 41 -9.13 1.89 3.37
N ASP A 42 -10.41 1.52 3.28
CA ASP A 42 -11.28 1.33 4.46
C ASP A 42 -10.89 0.11 5.32
N GLY A 43 -10.01 -0.74 4.81
CA GLY A 43 -9.58 -1.95 5.51
C GLY A 43 -8.28 -2.53 4.98
N LEU A 44 -7.65 -3.37 5.79
CA LEU A 44 -6.36 -3.99 5.44
C LEU A 44 -6.46 -4.90 4.20
N ALA A 45 -7.63 -5.48 3.93
CA ALA A 45 -7.86 -6.28 2.73
C ALA A 45 -7.83 -5.41 1.47
N ASP A 46 -8.49 -4.26 1.52
CA ASP A 46 -8.53 -3.30 0.41
C ASP A 46 -7.16 -2.62 0.20
N ALA A 47 -6.46 -2.31 1.30
CA ALA A 47 -5.09 -1.80 1.26
C ALA A 47 -4.12 -2.75 0.53
N LYS A 48 -4.32 -4.07 0.64
CA LYS A 48 -3.53 -5.07 -0.09
C LYS A 48 -3.82 -5.05 -1.59
N GLU A 49 -5.07 -4.81 -1.99
CA GLU A 49 -5.44 -4.74 -3.40
C GLU A 49 -4.84 -3.48 -4.05
N VAL A 50 -4.89 -2.34 -3.36
CA VAL A 50 -4.22 -1.11 -3.79
C VAL A 50 -2.70 -1.32 -3.93
N ALA A 51 -2.06 -1.92 -2.94
CA ALA A 51 -0.64 -2.25 -2.99
C ALA A 51 -0.29 -3.19 -4.15
N LYS A 52 -1.12 -4.20 -4.44
CA LYS A 52 -0.93 -5.11 -5.58
C LYS A 52 -1.10 -4.40 -6.92
N ALA A 53 -2.11 -3.54 -7.05
CA ALA A 53 -2.34 -2.77 -8.26
C ALA A 53 -1.14 -1.86 -8.55
N HIS A 54 -0.66 -1.13 -7.53
CA HIS A 54 0.51 -0.28 -7.67
C HIS A 54 1.79 -1.08 -7.98
N ALA A 55 1.96 -2.26 -7.37
CA ALA A 55 3.06 -3.17 -7.70
C ALA A 55 3.01 -3.64 -9.17
N ALA A 56 1.81 -3.93 -9.69
CA ALA A 56 1.63 -4.33 -11.08
C ALA A 56 2.00 -3.20 -12.05
N GLU A 57 1.61 -1.96 -11.73
CA GLU A 57 2.00 -0.76 -12.49
C GLU A 57 3.53 -0.56 -12.48
N MET A 58 4.16 -0.67 -11.30
CA MET A 58 5.62 -0.54 -11.17
C MET A 58 6.38 -1.68 -11.87
N ALA A 59 5.83 -2.88 -11.87
CA ALA A 59 6.41 -4.04 -12.55
C ALA A 59 6.27 -3.94 -14.08
N GLY A 60 5.62 -2.90 -14.61
CA GLY A 60 5.35 -2.78 -16.04
C GLY A 60 4.39 -3.86 -16.55
N ILE A 61 3.61 -4.47 -15.65
CA ILE A 61 2.51 -5.38 -15.99
C ILE A 61 1.26 -4.52 -16.22
N ASP A 62 1.42 -3.37 -16.89
CA ASP A 62 0.30 -2.71 -17.56
C ASP A 62 0.29 -3.31 -18.96
N GLY A 63 -0.78 -4.04 -19.30
CA GLY A 63 -0.97 -4.72 -20.57
C GLY A 63 -1.17 -3.75 -21.75
N ARG A 64 -0.18 -2.91 -22.01
CA ARG A 64 0.01 -2.14 -23.24
C ARG A 64 1.42 -2.53 -23.69
N GLU A 65 1.60 -3.38 -24.69
CA GLU A 65 1.28 -3.18 -26.11
C GLU A 65 0.94 -4.50 -26.84
#